data_AF-A0A9X9F3E2-F1
#
_entry.id   AF-A0A9X9F3E2-F1
#
_cell.length_a   1.000
_cell.length_b   1.000
_cell.length_c   1.000
_cell.angle_alpha   90.00
_cell.angle_beta   90.00
_cell.angle_gamma   90.00
#
_symmetry.space_group_name_H-M   'P 1'
#
loop_
_entity.id
_entity.type
_entity.pdbx_description
1 polymer ?
#
loop_
_entity_poly.entity_id
_entity_poly.type
_entity_poly.pdbx_seq_one_letter_code
_entity_poly.pdbx_strand_id
1 'polypeptide(L)' 'MKLETERLYLVPCTEERIQVANEQGYNSGPHIVGHVENIKQDAALLSWGAWYVLRKEDDIVL' A
#
# COMPACT_ATOMS: atom_id res chain seq x y z
N MET A 1 0.52 5.04 9.65
CA MET A 1 1.31 6.20 9.17
C MET A 1 0.88 6.52 7.75
N LYS A 2 0.84 7.80 7.36
CA LYS A 2 0.43 8.26 6.02
C LYS A 2 1.25 9.49 5.68
N LEU A 3 1.87 9.53 4.51
CA LEU A 3 2.54 10.73 4.00
C LEU A 3 1.63 11.39 2.98
N GLU A 4 1.65 12.72 2.94
CA GLU A 4 0.78 13.49 2.08
C GLU A 4 1.59 14.45 1.22
N THR A 5 1.22 14.54 -0.05
CA THR A 5 1.64 15.61 -0.95
C THR A 5 0.43 16.49 -1.29
N GLU A 6 0.57 17.41 -2.23
CA GLU A 6 -0.57 18.19 -2.72
C GLU A 6 -1.66 17.29 -3.34
N ARG A 7 -1.26 16.25 -4.09
CA ARG A 7 -2.19 15.46 -4.93
C ARG A 7 -2.26 13.98 -4.57
N LEU A 8 -1.33 13.49 -3.75
CA LEU A 8 -1.17 12.07 -3.47
C LEU A 8 -1.11 11.77 -1.98
N TYR A 9 -1.54 10.56 -1.62
CA TYR A 9 -1.22 9.90 -0.36
C TYR A 9 -0.23 8.78 -0.61
N LEU A 10 0.77 8.66 0.26
CA LEU A 10 1.56 7.45 0.35
C LEU A 10 1.13 6.72 1.62
N VAL A 11 0.68 5.47 1.47
CA VAL A 11 0.29 4.62 2.59
C VAL A 11 1.08 3.30 2.55
N PRO A 12 1.45 2.75 3.72
CA PRO A 12 2.07 1.44 3.79
C PRO A 12 1.20 0.36 3.13
N CYS A 13 1.84 -0.60 2.49
CA CYS A 13 1.16 -1.80 2.04
C CYS A 13 0.71 -2.63 3.25
N THR A 14 -0.58 -2.94 3.30
CA THR A 14 -1.21 -3.78 4.33
C THR A 14 -2.16 -4.74 3.64
N GLU A 15 -2.57 -5.80 4.33
CA GLU A 15 -3.50 -6.80 3.80
C GLU A 15 -4.84 -6.16 3.37
N GLU A 16 -5.36 -5.25 4.19
CA GLU A 16 -6.56 -4.46 3.89
C GLU A 16 -6.38 -3.62 2.62
N ARG A 17 -5.21 -2.99 2.44
CA ARG A 17 -4.93 -2.16 1.25
C ARG A 17 -4.71 -2.99 0.00
N ILE A 18 -4.16 -4.20 0.11
CA ILE A 18 -4.09 -5.15 -1.01
C ILE A 18 -5.51 -5.48 -1.49
N GLN A 19 -6.44 -5.74 -0.57
CA GLN A 19 -7.82 -6.02 -0.94
C GLN A 19 -8.46 -4.84 -1.68
N VAL A 20 -8.33 -3.62 -1.15
CA VAL A 20 -8.85 -2.40 -1.79
C VAL A 20 -8.22 -2.19 -3.18
N ALA A 21 -6.90 -2.38 -3.31
CA ALA A 21 -6.21 -2.27 -4.59
C ALA A 21 -6.75 -3.30 -5.60
N ASN A 22 -6.96 -4.55 -5.18
CA ASN A 22 -7.52 -5.59 -6.04
C ASN A 22 -8.96 -5.27 -6.47
N GLU A 23 -9.80 -4.72 -5.57
CA GLU A 23 -11.17 -4.27 -5.88
C GLU A 23 -11.18 -3.11 -6.90
N GLN A 24 -10.15 -2.27 -6.90
CA GLN A 24 -9.91 -1.24 -7.90
C GLN A 24 -9.30 -1.76 -9.21
N GLY A 25 -9.02 -3.07 -9.31
CA GLY A 25 -8.38 -3.70 -10.47
C GLY A 25 -6.85 -3.52 -10.53
N TYR A 26 -6.22 -3.04 -9.46
CA TYR A 26 -4.78 -2.90 -9.36
C TYR A 26 -4.12 -4.22 -8.94
N ASN A 27 -3.23 -4.74 -9.79
CA ASN A 27 -2.48 -5.95 -9.46
C ASN A 27 -1.21 -5.61 -8.67
N SER A 28 -1.24 -5.91 -7.37
CA SER A 28 -0.12 -5.62 -6.45
C SER A 28 1.11 -6.50 -6.68
N GLY A 29 0.96 -7.64 -7.36
CA GLY A 29 2.05 -8.56 -7.66
C GLY A 29 2.68 -9.25 -6.44
N PRO A 30 3.57 -10.23 -6.68
CA PRO A 30 4.13 -11.08 -5.62
C PRO A 30 5.07 -10.34 -4.66
N HIS A 31 5.70 -9.24 -5.10
CA HIS A 31 6.63 -8.47 -4.28
C HIS A 31 5.92 -7.70 -3.15
N ILE A 32 4.76 -7.08 -3.42
CA ILE A 32 3.96 -6.41 -2.38
C ILE A 32 3.34 -7.44 -1.44
N VAL A 33 2.80 -8.53 -1.98
CA VAL A 33 2.23 -9.62 -1.17
C VAL A 33 3.29 -10.20 -0.23
N GLY A 34 4.48 -10.53 -0.75
CA GLY A 34 5.59 -11.01 0.08
C GLY A 34 6.06 -10.00 1.12
N HIS A 35 6.07 -8.71 0.79
CA HIS A 35 6.38 -7.66 1.76
C HIS A 35 5.37 -7.62 2.92
N VAL A 36 4.06 -7.70 2.61
CA VAL A 36 3.00 -7.74 3.64
C VAL A 36 3.11 -8.98 4.53
N GLU A 37 3.47 -10.14 3.96
CA GLU A 37 3.75 -11.33 4.77
C GLU A 37 4.96 -11.16 5.71
N ASN A 38 6.01 -10.47 5.25
CA ASN A 38 7.16 -10.16 6.12
C ASN A 38 6.78 -9.19 7.26
N ILE A 39 5.88 -8.24 7.01
CA ILE A 39 5.36 -7.33 8.04
C ILE A 39 4.63 -8.10 9.15
N LYS A 40 3.95 -9.20 8.83
CA LYS A 40 3.29 -10.06 9.84
C LYS A 40 4.31 -10.70 10.79
N GLN A 41 5.56 -10.90 10.36
CA GLN A 41 6.64 -11.45 11.18
C GLN A 41 7.42 -10.36 11.93
N ASP A 42 7.56 -9.18 11.32
CA ASP A 42 8.22 -8.03 11.91
C ASP A 42 7.47 -6.73 11.57
N ALA A 43 6.71 -6.21 12.54
CA ALA A 43 5.94 -4.98 12.40
C ALA A 43 6.80 -3.74 12.16
N ALA A 44 8.10 -3.77 12.50
CA ALA A 44 9.00 -2.66 12.21
C ALA A 44 9.15 -2.44 10.70
N LEU A 45 8.96 -3.48 9.89
CA LEU A 45 9.04 -3.42 8.42
C LEU A 45 7.89 -2.64 7.78
N LEU A 46 6.81 -2.32 8.49
CA LEU A 46 5.65 -1.63 7.92
C LEU A 46 6.01 -0.32 7.22
N SER A 47 7.02 0.39 7.71
CA SER A 47 7.46 1.67 7.13
C SER A 47 8.63 1.52 6.16
N TRP A 48 9.11 0.31 5.89
CA TRP A 48 10.29 0.02 5.07
C TRP A 48 9.91 -0.79 3.84
N GLY A 49 10.05 -0.23 2.64
CA GLY A 49 9.83 -0.95 1.40
C GLY A 49 8.75 -0.32 0.53
N ALA A 50 7.80 -1.13 0.06
CA ALA A 50 6.78 -0.71 -0.89
C ALA A 50 5.63 0.04 -0.20
N TRP A 51 5.16 1.10 -0.86
CA TRP A 51 4.04 1.92 -0.41
C TRP A 51 3.05 2.06 -1.56
N TYR A 52 1.75 2.05 -1.25
CA TYR A 52 0.74 2.45 -2.21
C TYR A 52 0.73 3.96 -2.36
N VAL A 53 0.60 4.39 -3.61
CA VAL A 53 0.37 5.78 -3.96
C VAL A 53 -1.09 5.92 -4.36
N LEU A 54 -1.84 6.74 -3.64
CA LEU A 54 -3.25 7.00 -3.91
C LEU A 54 -3.41 8.42 -4.40
N ARG A 55 -4.22 8.61 -5.44
CA ARG A 55 -4.67 9.95 -5.84
C ARG A 55 -5.71 10.46 -4.85
N LYS A 56 -5.53 11.69 -4.35
CA LYS A 56 -6.45 12.25 -3.33
C LYS A 56 -7.88 12.49 -3.83
N GLU A 57 -8.04 12.69 -5.14
CA GLU A 57 -9.33 13.06 -5.74
C GLU A 57 -10.37 11.94 -5.62
N ASP A 58 -9.92 10.69 -5.72
CA ASP A 58 -10.79 9.51 -5.82
C ASP A 58 -10.26 8.28 -5.07
N ASP A 59 -9.17 8.43 -4.31
CA ASP A 59 -8.50 7.36 -3.55
C ASP A 59 -8.14 6.13 -4.40
N ILE A 60 -7.95 6.33 -5.71
CA ILE A 60 -7.50 5.28 -6.63
C ILE A 60 -6.00 5.04 -6.44
N VAL A 61 -5.63 3.78 -6.32
CA VAL A 61 -4.26 3.29 -6.34
C VAL A 61 -3.68 3.44 -7.75
N LEU A 62 -2.54 4.13 -7.85
CA LEU A 62 -1.85 4.44 -9.11
C LEU A 62 -0.74 3.44 -9.45
#